data_AF-A0A3C0SAN3-F1
#
_entry.id   AF-A0A3C0SAN3-F1
#
_cell.length_a   1.000
_cell.length_b   1.000
_cell.length_c   1.000
_cell.angle_alpha   90.00
_cell.angle_beta   90.00
_cell.angle_gamma   90.00
#
_symmetry.space_group_name_H-M   'P 1'
#
loop_
_entity.id
_entity.type
_entity.pdbx_description
1 polymer ?
#
loop_
_entity_poly.entity_id
_entity_poly.type
_entity_poly.pdbx_seq_one_letter_code
_entity_poly.pdbx_strand_id
1 'polypeptide(L)'
;DWVEKKFGDKLEPFNKGFSKNAINYLLFLRLVPLFPFFLVNLVSGLTKVRLPVYFFGTMFGIMPGSFIYANAGSNLARINSISDIASVGVLGALALLGVFALFPTFYHRYKNKNSASTTVEF
;
A
#
# COMPACT_ATOMS: atom_id res chain seq x y z
N ASP A 1 -4.95 -27.96 2.13
CA ASP A 1 -6.13 -28.48 2.87
C ASP A 1 -6.51 -27.68 4.11
N TRP A 2 -5.69 -27.60 5.17
CA TRP A 2 -6.05 -26.85 6.40
C TRP A 2 -6.33 -25.35 6.18
N VAL A 3 -5.49 -24.68 5.37
CA VAL A 3 -5.66 -23.26 5.02
C VAL A 3 -6.96 -23.02 4.26
N GLU A 4 -7.24 -23.85 3.26
CA GLU A 4 -8.46 -23.75 2.43
C GLU A 4 -9.71 -23.96 3.28
N LYS A 5 -9.65 -24.86 4.27
CA LYS A 5 -10.74 -25.09 5.21
C LYS A 5 -10.99 -23.93 6.20
N LYS A 6 -9.94 -23.15 6.52
CA LYS A 6 -10.01 -22.03 7.49
C LYS A 6 -10.25 -20.66 6.83
N PHE A 7 -9.81 -20.49 5.59
CA PHE A 7 -9.82 -19.21 4.88
C PHE A 7 -10.52 -19.27 3.52
N GLY A 8 -11.07 -20.42 3.12
CA GLY A 8 -11.68 -20.65 1.79
C GLY A 8 -12.68 -19.57 1.38
N ASP A 9 -13.64 -19.25 2.26
CA ASP A 9 -14.66 -18.23 2.00
C ASP A 9 -14.05 -16.83 1.77
N LYS A 10 -12.95 -16.52 2.46
CA LYS A 10 -12.23 -15.24 2.29
C LYS A 10 -11.33 -15.23 1.06
N LEU A 11 -10.89 -16.40 0.58
CA LEU A 11 -10.02 -16.56 -0.59
C LEU A 11 -10.82 -16.71 -1.88
N GLU A 12 -12.10 -17.05 -1.81
CA GLU A 12 -12.99 -17.24 -2.97
C GLU A 12 -12.99 -16.04 -3.95
N PRO A 13 -13.07 -14.78 -3.50
CA PRO A 13 -13.05 -13.62 -4.41
C PRO A 13 -11.72 -13.50 -5.16
N PHE A 14 -10.61 -13.78 -4.49
CA PHE A 14 -9.28 -13.76 -5.08
C PHE A 14 -9.13 -14.90 -6.09
N ASN A 15 -9.52 -16.12 -5.71
CA ASN A 15 -9.50 -17.28 -6.60
C ASN A 15 -10.35 -17.05 -7.86
N LYS A 16 -11.54 -16.41 -7.75
CA LYS A 16 -12.35 -16.00 -8.91
C LYS A 16 -11.65 -14.96 -9.80
N GLY A 17 -10.97 -13.98 -9.18
CA GLY A 17 -10.17 -12.99 -9.91
C GLY A 17 -9.03 -13.64 -10.70
N PHE A 18 -8.29 -14.52 -10.05
CA PHE A 18 -7.19 -15.28 -10.65
C PHE A 18 -7.66 -16.27 -11.72
N SER A 19 -8.80 -16.93 -11.55
CA SER A 19 -9.32 -17.88 -12.54
C SER A 19 -9.75 -17.21 -13.85
N LYS A 20 -10.18 -15.94 -13.80
CA LYS A 20 -10.60 -15.19 -14.99
C LYS A 20 -9.40 -14.73 -15.81
N ASN A 21 -8.43 -14.06 -15.18
CA ASN A 21 -7.18 -13.66 -15.81
C ASN A 21 -6.10 -13.32 -14.76
N ALA A 22 -5.38 -14.35 -14.31
CA ALA A 22 -4.37 -14.23 -13.26
C ALA A 22 -3.25 -13.22 -13.58
N ILE A 23 -2.84 -13.08 -14.86
CA ILE A 23 -1.79 -12.14 -15.26
C ILE A 23 -2.28 -10.70 -15.06
N ASN A 24 -3.44 -10.34 -15.63
CA ASN A 24 -3.97 -8.98 -15.52
C ASN A 24 -4.29 -8.61 -14.07
N TYR A 25 -4.81 -9.56 -13.30
CA TYR A 25 -5.10 -9.34 -11.88
C TYR A 25 -3.83 -9.09 -11.07
N LEU A 26 -2.75 -9.84 -11.32
CA LEU A 26 -1.44 -9.59 -10.70
C LEU A 26 -0.85 -8.25 -11.13
N LEU A 27 -0.88 -7.93 -12.42
CA LEU A 27 -0.37 -6.66 -12.94
C LEU A 27 -1.06 -5.48 -12.24
N PHE A 28 -2.38 -5.52 -12.11
CA PHE A 28 -3.14 -4.51 -11.39
C PHE A 28 -2.69 -4.38 -9.92
N LEU A 29 -2.59 -5.51 -9.20
CA LEU A 29 -2.15 -5.52 -7.80
C LEU A 29 -0.70 -5.04 -7.60
N ARG A 30 0.16 -5.15 -8.62
CA ARG A 30 1.56 -4.69 -8.56
C ARG A 30 1.73 -3.23 -8.97
N LEU A 31 0.95 -2.76 -9.94
CA LEU A 31 1.03 -1.40 -10.45
C LEU A 31 0.30 -0.40 -9.53
N VAL A 32 -0.81 -0.82 -8.93
CA VAL A 32 -1.59 0.04 -8.03
C VAL A 32 -1.19 -0.25 -6.58
N PRO A 33 -0.52 0.69 -5.87
CA PRO A 33 0.00 0.45 -4.52
C PRO A 33 -1.09 0.61 -3.44
N LEU A 34 -2.28 0.06 -3.69
CA LEU A 34 -3.39 0.09 -2.72
C LEU A 34 -3.14 -0.81 -1.52
N PHE A 35 -2.35 -1.88 -1.71
CA PHE A 35 -2.14 -2.91 -0.71
C PHE A 35 -0.65 -3.08 -0.39
N PRO A 36 -0.31 -3.40 0.86
CA PRO A 36 1.05 -3.76 1.22
C PRO A 36 1.54 -5.00 0.45
N PHE A 37 2.79 -5.00 0.01
CA PHE A 37 3.38 -6.11 -0.76
C PHE A 37 3.31 -7.46 -0.03
N PHE A 38 3.48 -7.46 1.30
CA PHE A 38 3.42 -8.69 2.10
C PHE A 38 2.03 -9.34 2.01
N LEU A 39 0.96 -8.54 1.97
CA LEU A 39 -0.40 -9.03 1.92
C LEU A 39 -0.70 -9.69 0.57
N VAL A 40 -0.28 -9.04 -0.52
CA VAL A 40 -0.40 -9.59 -1.88
C VAL A 40 0.35 -10.92 -1.99
N ASN A 41 1.55 -11.01 -1.42
CA ASN A 41 2.35 -12.24 -1.44
C ASN A 41 1.70 -13.36 -0.62
N LEU A 42 1.16 -13.03 0.57
CA LEU A 42 0.43 -13.98 1.40
C LEU A 42 -0.79 -14.51 0.65
N VAL A 43 -1.65 -13.63 0.13
CA VAL A 43 -2.85 -14.04 -0.62
C VAL A 43 -2.45 -14.90 -1.83
N SER A 44 -1.45 -14.48 -2.59
CA SER A 44 -0.98 -15.24 -3.76
C SER A 44 -0.52 -16.65 -3.38
N GLY A 45 0.21 -16.80 -2.26
CA GLY A 45 0.66 -18.09 -1.75
C GLY A 45 -0.45 -18.98 -1.17
N LEU A 46 -1.58 -18.39 -0.77
CA LEU A 46 -2.77 -19.14 -0.31
C LEU A 46 -3.76 -19.43 -1.45
N THR A 47 -3.64 -18.76 -2.60
CA THR A 47 -4.45 -19.01 -3.81
C THR A 47 -3.83 -20.03 -4.76
N LYS A 48 -4.64 -20.60 -5.67
CA LYS A 48 -4.23 -21.66 -6.62
C LYS A 48 -3.51 -21.12 -7.88
N VAL A 49 -2.74 -20.03 -7.75
CA VAL A 49 -2.06 -19.39 -8.89
C VAL A 49 -0.87 -20.25 -9.33
N ARG A 50 -0.76 -20.48 -10.64
CA ARG A 50 0.39 -21.18 -11.22
C ARG A 50 1.67 -20.36 -11.05
N LEU A 51 2.75 -20.99 -10.60
CA LEU A 51 4.03 -20.33 -10.34
C LEU A 51 4.58 -19.51 -11.52
N PRO A 52 4.55 -19.99 -12.78
CA PRO A 52 5.02 -19.19 -13.92
C PRO A 52 4.21 -17.91 -14.13
N VAL A 53 2.89 -17.98 -13.90
CA VAL A 53 2.01 -16.82 -14.02
C VAL A 53 2.31 -15.80 -12.93
N TYR A 54 2.51 -16.27 -11.70
CA TYR A 54 2.93 -15.42 -10.59
C TYR A 54 4.28 -14.74 -10.86
N PHE A 55 5.25 -15.50 -11.36
CA PHE A 55 6.60 -15.01 -11.67
C PHE A 55 6.57 -13.93 -12.76
N PHE A 56 6.02 -14.23 -13.94
CA PHE A 56 6.00 -13.26 -15.05
C PHE A 56 5.10 -12.06 -14.75
N GLY A 57 3.92 -12.29 -14.16
CA GLY A 57 3.02 -11.19 -13.77
C GLY A 57 3.66 -10.24 -12.76
N THR A 58 4.41 -10.78 -11.78
CA THR A 58 5.14 -9.96 -10.81
C THR A 58 6.34 -9.24 -11.45
N MET A 59 7.11 -9.94 -12.29
CA MET A 59 8.28 -9.36 -12.97
C MET A 59 7.88 -8.15 -13.82
N PHE A 60 6.89 -8.31 -14.70
CA PHE A 60 6.42 -7.22 -15.55
C PHE A 60 5.62 -6.16 -14.79
N GLY A 61 4.93 -6.52 -13.70
CA GLY A 61 4.18 -5.57 -12.89
C GLY A 61 5.07 -4.62 -12.08
N ILE A 62 6.23 -5.09 -11.62
CA ILE A 62 7.15 -4.29 -10.80
C ILE A 62 8.14 -3.49 -11.65
N MET A 63 8.54 -4.02 -12.82
CA MET A 63 9.58 -3.44 -13.66
C MET A 63 9.40 -1.95 -14.00
N PRO A 64 8.21 -1.45 -14.38
CA PRO A 64 8.01 -0.02 -14.67
C PRO A 64 8.26 0.85 -13.44
N GLY A 65 7.74 0.45 -12.28
CA GLY A 65 7.95 1.15 -11.02
C GLY A 65 9.43 1.18 -10.64
N SER A 66 10.12 0.04 -10.75
CA SER A 66 11.57 -0.05 -10.51
C SER A 66 12.36 0.88 -11.43
N PHE A 67 11.98 1.02 -12.70
CA PHE A 67 12.64 1.94 -13.62
C PHE A 67 12.42 3.41 -13.23
N ILE A 68 11.20 3.78 -12.85
CA ILE A 68 10.89 5.13 -12.33
C ILE A 68 11.71 5.42 -11.08
N TYR A 69 11.77 4.48 -10.13
CA TYR A 69 12.56 4.63 -8.90
C TYR A 69 14.06 4.72 -9.18
N ALA A 70 14.60 3.89 -10.06
CA ALA A 70 16.02 3.93 -10.42
C ALA A 70 16.39 5.27 -11.11
N ASN A 71 15.53 5.77 -12.00
CA ASN A 71 15.72 7.07 -12.64
C ASN A 71 15.59 8.22 -11.62
N ALA A 72 14.57 8.20 -10.77
CA ALA A 72 14.41 9.16 -9.69
C ALA A 72 15.64 9.17 -8.76
N GLY A 73 16.15 7.99 -8.39
CA GLY A 73 17.38 7.84 -7.61
C GLY A 73 18.62 8.40 -8.31
N SER A 74 18.76 8.19 -9.63
CA SER A 74 19.84 8.78 -10.44
C SER A 74 19.78 10.31 -10.47
N ASN A 75 18.58 10.89 -10.53
CA ASN A 75 18.40 12.34 -10.44
C ASN A 75 18.64 12.86 -9.02
N LEU A 76 18.26 12.10 -8.00
CA LEU A 76 18.53 12.42 -6.59
C LEU A 76 20.03 12.35 -6.28
N ALA A 77 20.76 11.43 -6.89
CA ALA A 77 22.21 11.32 -6.80
C ALA A 77 22.95 12.48 -7.49
N ARG A 78 22.26 13.27 -8.32
CA ARG A 78 22.77 14.54 -8.88
C ARG A 78 22.48 15.75 -7.98
N ILE A 79 21.72 15.60 -6.90
CA ILE A 79 21.59 16.62 -5.85
C ILE A 79 22.87 16.60 -5.03
N ASN A 80 23.81 17.46 -5.42
CA ASN A 80 25.18 17.49 -4.90
C ASN A 80 25.31 18.17 -3.50
N SER A 81 24.21 18.49 -2.81
CA SER A 81 24.29 19.12 -1.48
C SER A 81 23.10 18.82 -0.58
N ILE A 82 23.40 18.47 0.68
CA ILE A 82 22.44 18.34 1.79
C ILE A 82 21.68 19.66 2.05
N SER A 83 22.20 20.81 1.57
CA SER A 83 21.51 22.12 1.65
C SER A 83 20.18 22.16 0.90
N ASP A 84 19.97 21.34 -0.14
CA ASP A 84 18.71 21.33 -0.91
C ASP A 84 17.59 20.54 -0.23
N ILE A 85 17.94 19.62 0.69
CA ILE A 85 16.98 18.94 1.56
C ILE A 85 16.38 19.91 2.57
N ALA A 86 17.13 20.96 2.95
CA ALA A 86 16.65 22.09 3.74
C ALA A 86 15.96 23.18 2.90
N SER A 87 15.70 22.94 1.61
CA SER A 87 14.94 23.89 0.81
C SER A 87 13.53 24.07 1.38
N VAL A 88 12.99 25.28 1.27
CA VAL A 88 11.68 25.66 1.79
C VAL A 88 10.57 24.73 1.27
N GLY A 89 10.71 24.23 0.04
CA GLY A 89 9.77 23.29 -0.56
C GLY A 89 9.76 21.91 0.12
N VAL A 90 10.95 21.36 0.41
CA VAL A 90 11.07 20.05 1.07
C VAL A 90 10.64 20.15 2.54
N LEU A 91 11.02 21.22 3.23
CA LEU A 91 10.57 21.48 4.60
C LEU A 91 9.04 21.69 4.67
N GLY A 92 8.46 22.40 3.70
CA GLY A 92 7.01 22.55 3.58
C GLY A 92 6.30 21.22 3.34
N ALA A 93 6.84 20.37 2.47
CA ALA A 93 6.30 19.04 2.21
C ALA A 93 6.37 18.14 3.46
N LEU A 94 7.49 18.17 4.20
CA LEU A 94 7.64 17.43 5.46
C LEU A 94 6.70 17.95 6.56
N ALA A 95 6.52 19.26 6.68
CA ALA A 95 5.57 19.85 7.62
C ALA A 95 4.13 19.43 7.31
N LEU A 96 3.73 19.47 6.04
CA LEU A 96 2.42 18.98 5.60
C LEU A 96 2.24 17.49 5.89
N LEU A 97 3.26 16.68 5.62
CA LEU A 97 3.23 15.25 5.94
C LEU A 97 3.06 15.00 7.45
N GLY A 98 3.75 15.79 8.28
CA GLY A 98 3.59 15.76 9.74
C GLY A 98 2.17 16.15 10.19
N VAL A 99 1.59 17.20 9.61
CA VAL A 99 0.19 17.58 9.87
C VAL A 99 -0.77 16.48 9.45
N PHE A 100 -0.56 15.87 8.29
CA PHE A 100 -1.39 14.78 7.79
C PHE A 100 -1.30 13.54 8.68
N ALA A 101 -0.11 13.20 9.18
CA ALA A 101 0.10 12.11 10.12
C ALA A 101 -0.59 12.37 11.48
N LEU A 102 -0.72 13.64 11.89
CA LEU A 102 -1.40 14.05 13.12
C LEU A 102 -2.92 14.23 12.96
N PHE A 103 -3.42 14.38 11.74
CA PHE A 103 -4.86 14.52 11.48
C PHE A 103 -5.73 13.42 12.12
N PRO A 104 -5.38 12.12 12.03
CA PRO A 104 -6.16 11.05 12.65
C PRO A 104 -6.19 11.15 14.19
N THR A 105 -5.09 11.57 14.80
CA THR A 105 -4.99 11.67 16.27
C THR A 105 -5.76 12.87 16.80
N PHE A 106 -5.70 14.03 16.13
CA PHE A 106 -6.54 15.18 16.47
C PHE A 106 -8.03 14.91 16.28
N TYR A 107 -8.40 14.24 15.17
CA TYR A 107 -9.79 13.86 14.92
C TYR A 107 -10.35 12.97 16.04
N HIS A 108 -9.59 11.96 16.48
CA HIS A 108 -9.99 11.11 17.60
C HIS A 108 -10.09 11.88 18.92
N ARG A 109 -9.15 12.79 19.19
CA ARG A 109 -9.12 13.59 20.42
C ARG A 109 -10.26 14.61 20.49
N TYR A 110 -10.73 15.13 19.36
CA TYR A 110 -11.87 16.04 19.30
C TYR A 110 -13.20 15.30 19.48
N LYS A 111 -13.35 14.13 18.87
CA LYS A 111 -14.56 13.30 19.00
C LYS A 111 -14.75 12.78 20.45
N ASN A 112 -13.67 12.43 21.15
CA ASN A 112 -13.75 11.95 22.54
C ASN A 112 -14.15 13.03 23.57
N LYS A 113 -14.04 14.32 23.24
CA LYS A 113 -14.51 15.40 24.13
C LYS A 113 -16.03 15.58 24.09
N ASN A 114 -16.70 15.20 23.00
CA ASN A 114 -18.15 15.36 22.86
C ASN A 114 -18.97 14.24 23.52
N SER A 115 -18.34 13.14 23.91
CA SER A 115 -19.03 12.05 24.63
C SER A 115 -19.05 12.24 26.15
N ALA A 116 -18.33 13.24 26.69
CA ALA A 116 -18.28 13.51 28.13
C ALA A 116 -19.36 14.50 28.62
N SER A 117 -20.08 15.17 27.71
CA SER A 117 -21.06 16.21 28.07
C SER A 117 -22.53 15.77 27.98
N THR A 118 -22.83 14.56 27.50
CA THR A 118 -24.21 14.07 27.34
C THR A 118 -24.69 13.21 28.52
N THR A 119 -23.89 13.03 29.58
CA THR A 119 -24.25 12.20 30.75
C THR A 119 -24.72 12.97 31.97
N VAL A 120 -24.97 14.28 31.86
CA VAL A 120 -25.50 15.09 32.97
C VAL A 120 -26.68 15.92 32.49
N GLU A 121 -27.80 15.26 32.20
CA GLU A 121 -29.13 15.83 32.42
C GLU A 121 -30.08 14.67 32.77
N PHE A 122 -30.75 14.84 33.90
CA PHE A 122 -31.68 13.90 34.53
C PHE A 122 -33.04 13.88 33.82
#